data_AF-A0A0C9YWK2-F1
#
_entry.id   AF-A0A0C9YWK2-F1
#
_cell.length_a   1.000
_cell.length_b   1.000
_cell.length_c   1.000
_cell.angle_alpha   90.00
_cell.angle_beta   90.00
_cell.angle_gamma   90.00
#
_symmetry.space_group_name_H-M   'P 1'
#
loop_
_entity.id
_entity.type
_entity.pdbx_description
1 polymer ?
#
loop_
_entity_poly.entity_id
_entity_poly.type
_entity_poly.pdbx_seq_one_letter_code
_entity_poly.pdbx_strand_id
1 'polypeptide(L)'
;TGRATFELTPFTHVLGLDPSENIVRSAREALKRREPQSQRRTIEFVQSPTESPDFIADESVDLVIAAAFPSLLPSCHWFDWSRVWPQLARILRTGGTAAAWACPSLYIDYRSFAYNNTTCAQIYSEFLSLAHPHLTPLILHYSESHDTTSFIGRYWQQPGRNILSRHLLDVPEPSSIVATTTGAREIFEPLERIYFTGSYFPELPPSQTLPILMRKTTTWSDILAYLRTWSALHAFREMHPEDAKNPEGPVEVRFWNSL
;
A
#
# COMPACT_ATOMS: atom_id res chain seq x y z
N THR A 1 10.14 -6.21 -7.53
CA THR A 1 9.71 -6.86 -6.27
C THR A 1 10.70 -6.52 -5.17
N GLY A 2 10.30 -6.47 -3.89
CA GLY A 2 11.20 -6.14 -2.76
C GLY A 2 11.76 -4.70 -2.78
N ARG A 3 11.06 -3.73 -3.40
CA ARG A 3 11.59 -2.38 -3.64
C ARG A 3 12.00 -1.66 -2.35
N ALA A 4 11.09 -1.53 -1.38
CA ALA A 4 11.37 -0.85 -0.11
C ALA A 4 12.53 -1.51 0.64
N THR A 5 12.62 -2.85 0.63
CA THR A 5 13.67 -3.64 1.28
C THR A 5 15.09 -3.25 0.82
N PHE A 6 15.28 -2.90 -0.47
CA PHE A 6 16.59 -2.48 -0.98
C PHE A 6 16.97 -1.05 -0.57
N GLU A 7 16.01 -0.20 -0.24
CA GLU A 7 16.24 1.20 0.16
C GLU A 7 16.58 1.37 1.65
N LEU A 8 16.42 0.31 2.47
CA LEU A 8 16.76 0.27 3.91
C LEU A 8 18.28 0.22 4.16
N THR A 9 19.00 1.16 3.55
CA THR A 9 20.45 1.20 3.54
C THR A 9 21.13 1.50 4.90
N PRO A 10 20.51 2.18 5.88
CA PRO A 10 21.12 2.34 7.20
C PRO A 10 21.25 1.05 8.03
N PHE A 11 20.49 0.00 7.68
CA PHE A 11 20.40 -1.23 8.46
C PHE A 11 21.47 -2.27 8.06
N THR A 12 21.97 -3.00 9.06
CA THR A 12 22.95 -4.11 8.90
C THR A 12 22.29 -5.41 8.46
N HIS A 13 21.09 -5.69 8.99
CA HIS A 13 20.28 -6.86 8.64
C HIS A 13 18.92 -6.38 8.16
N VAL A 14 18.46 -6.86 7.01
CA VAL A 14 17.15 -6.51 6.44
C VAL A 14 16.43 -7.76 5.98
N LEU A 15 15.23 -7.97 6.48
CA LEU A 15 14.39 -9.13 6.18
C LEU A 15 13.13 -8.68 5.43
N GLY A 16 12.95 -9.17 4.19
CA GLY A 16 11.74 -8.96 3.41
C GLY A 16 10.81 -10.16 3.48
N LEU A 17 9.58 -9.95 3.96
CA LEU A 17 8.54 -10.99 4.02
C LEU A 17 7.48 -10.77 2.95
N ASP A 18 6.99 -11.87 2.37
CA ASP A 18 5.77 -11.88 1.56
C ASP A 18 5.18 -13.31 1.56
N PRO A 19 3.84 -13.49 1.61
CA PRO A 19 3.23 -14.83 1.54
C PRO A 19 3.39 -15.51 0.17
N SER A 20 3.65 -14.76 -0.91
CA SER A 20 3.78 -15.28 -2.28
C SER A 20 5.20 -15.73 -2.60
N GLU A 21 5.37 -17.05 -2.78
CA GLU A 21 6.64 -17.65 -3.21
C GLU A 21 7.19 -17.02 -4.51
N ASN A 22 6.32 -16.71 -5.47
CA ASN A 22 6.70 -16.08 -6.73
C ASN A 22 7.35 -14.70 -6.52
N ILE A 23 6.84 -13.93 -5.55
CA ILE A 23 7.35 -12.61 -5.16
C ILE A 23 8.69 -12.75 -4.47
N VAL A 24 8.81 -13.67 -3.50
CA VAL A 24 10.05 -13.98 -2.77
C VAL A 24 11.15 -14.49 -3.72
N ARG A 25 10.84 -15.41 -4.65
CA ARG A 25 11.78 -15.90 -5.68
C ARG A 25 12.29 -14.75 -6.55
N SER A 26 11.38 -13.91 -7.06
CA SER A 26 11.73 -12.74 -7.88
C SER A 26 12.61 -11.73 -7.12
N ALA A 27 12.37 -11.55 -5.81
CA ALA A 27 13.18 -10.68 -4.96
C ALA A 27 14.59 -11.25 -4.70
N ARG A 28 14.71 -12.56 -4.43
CA ARG A 28 16.00 -13.26 -4.31
C ARG A 28 16.82 -13.20 -5.61
N GLU A 29 16.18 -13.32 -6.78
CA GLU A 29 16.84 -13.13 -8.08
C GLU A 29 17.25 -11.67 -8.35
N ALA A 30 16.47 -10.70 -7.87
CA ALA A 30 16.83 -9.28 -7.95
C ALA A 30 18.02 -8.94 -7.05
N LEU A 31 18.11 -9.55 -5.85
CA LEU A 31 19.26 -9.43 -4.95
C LEU A 31 20.54 -9.98 -5.60
N LYS A 32 20.52 -11.22 -6.11
CA LYS A 32 21.67 -11.85 -6.80
C LYS A 32 22.24 -11.01 -7.96
N ARG A 33 21.39 -10.25 -8.67
CA ARG A 33 21.79 -9.38 -9.79
C ARG A 33 22.38 -8.02 -9.36
N ARG A 34 22.27 -7.64 -8.08
CA ARG A 34 22.74 -6.36 -7.52
C ARG A 34 24.09 -6.47 -6.81
N GLU A 35 24.68 -7.65 -6.79
CA GLU A 35 25.87 -8.00 -6.01
C GLU A 35 27.18 -7.91 -6.83
N PRO A 36 28.37 -7.80 -6.19
CA PRO A 36 28.76 -8.41 -4.91
C PRO A 36 28.23 -7.71 -3.65
N GLN A 37 27.73 -8.48 -2.68
CA GLN A 37 27.46 -8.01 -1.31
C GLN A 37 28.67 -7.25 -0.76
N SER A 38 28.47 -6.02 -0.29
CA SER A 38 29.43 -5.44 0.64
C SER A 38 29.35 -6.23 1.96
N GLN A 39 30.50 -6.54 2.56
CA GLN A 39 30.62 -7.42 3.75
C GLN A 39 29.90 -6.91 5.03
N ARG A 40 29.09 -5.86 4.92
CA ARG A 40 28.51 -5.09 6.04
C ARG A 40 26.97 -5.01 6.02
N ARG A 41 26.29 -5.60 5.02
CA ARG A 41 24.83 -5.73 5.04
C ARG A 41 24.36 -7.10 4.55
N THR A 42 23.51 -7.74 5.34
CA THR A 42 22.76 -8.94 4.97
C THR A 42 21.34 -8.55 4.57
N ILE A 43 20.88 -8.96 3.39
CA ILE A 43 19.48 -8.84 2.97
C ILE A 43 18.94 -10.23 2.70
N GLU A 44 17.83 -10.59 3.35
CA GLU A 44 17.17 -11.88 3.19
C GLU A 44 15.71 -11.69 2.79
N PHE A 45 15.18 -12.68 2.09
CA PHE A 45 13.76 -12.75 1.74
C PHE A 45 13.21 -14.11 2.14
N VAL A 46 12.13 -14.11 2.94
CA VAL A 46 11.49 -15.33 3.47
C VAL A 46 10.01 -15.33 3.09
N GLN A 47 9.50 -16.49 2.69
CA GLN A 47 8.07 -16.67 2.44
C GLN A 47 7.36 -16.84 3.78
N SER A 48 6.52 -15.87 4.14
CA SER A 48 5.75 -15.89 5.38
C SER A 48 4.61 -14.87 5.30
N PRO A 49 3.40 -15.19 5.82
CA PRO A 49 2.39 -14.19 6.11
C PRO A 49 2.83 -13.30 7.29
N THR A 50 2.40 -12.04 7.31
CA THR A 50 2.73 -11.10 8.41
C THR A 50 2.09 -11.51 9.74
N GLU A 51 1.03 -12.31 9.69
CA GLU A 51 0.27 -12.84 10.82
C GLU A 51 0.95 -14.00 11.56
N SER A 52 2.07 -14.55 11.07
CA SER A 52 2.78 -15.69 11.69
C SER A 52 4.30 -15.68 11.42
N PRO A 53 5.04 -14.65 11.88
CA PRO A 53 6.50 -14.56 11.76
C PRO A 53 7.21 -15.35 12.88
N ASP A 54 6.83 -16.61 13.08
CA ASP A 54 7.21 -17.41 14.26
C ASP A 54 8.71 -17.76 14.33
N PHE A 55 9.43 -17.58 13.21
CA PHE A 55 10.88 -17.75 13.11
C PHE A 55 11.67 -16.48 13.47
N ILE A 56 11.01 -15.33 13.67
CA ILE A 56 11.62 -14.11 14.18
C ILE A 56 11.59 -14.18 15.71
N ALA A 57 12.75 -13.96 16.35
CA ALA A 57 12.86 -13.99 17.80
C ALA A 57 12.13 -12.81 18.46
N ASP A 58 11.70 -13.01 19.70
CA ASP A 58 11.08 -11.98 20.53
C ASP A 58 12.08 -10.83 20.78
N GLU A 59 11.59 -9.59 20.87
CA GLU A 59 12.37 -8.38 21.12
C GLU A 59 13.63 -8.19 20.23
N SER A 60 13.59 -8.69 18.98
CA SER A 60 14.77 -8.73 18.09
C SER A 60 14.76 -7.70 16.95
N VAL A 61 13.64 -7.00 16.72
CA VAL A 61 13.45 -6.12 15.56
C VAL A 61 13.45 -4.64 15.97
N ASP A 62 14.32 -3.85 15.33
CA ASP A 62 14.35 -2.38 15.46
C ASP A 62 13.17 -1.69 14.76
N LEU A 63 12.84 -2.14 13.55
CA LEU A 63 11.90 -1.48 12.65
C LEU A 63 11.15 -2.51 11.78
N VAL A 64 9.83 -2.51 11.84
CA VAL A 64 8.96 -3.21 10.90
C VAL A 64 8.34 -2.20 9.93
N ILE A 65 8.31 -2.54 8.65
CA ILE A 65 7.74 -1.72 7.58
C ILE A 65 6.71 -2.53 6.77
N ALA A 66 5.49 -2.02 6.70
CA ALA A 66 4.44 -2.50 5.81
C ALA A 66 4.21 -1.49 4.66
N ALA A 67 4.95 -1.68 3.56
CA ALA A 67 5.04 -0.74 2.45
C ALA A 67 4.20 -1.17 1.23
N ALA A 68 3.13 -0.45 0.92
CA ALA A 68 2.33 -0.74 -0.28
C ALA A 68 2.63 0.20 -1.45
N PHE A 69 2.85 -0.39 -2.63
CA PHE A 69 2.88 0.33 -3.91
C PHE A 69 1.67 -0.06 -4.78
N PRO A 70 1.17 0.83 -5.66
CA PRO A 70 -0.26 0.87 -6.04
C PRO A 70 -0.78 -0.23 -7.00
N SER A 71 -0.15 -1.40 -7.09
CA SER A 71 -0.59 -2.44 -8.05
C SER A 71 -0.16 -3.90 -7.83
N LEU A 72 0.83 -4.25 -6.98
CA LEU A 72 1.42 -5.61 -7.02
C LEU A 72 1.84 -6.23 -5.66
N LEU A 73 1.43 -5.72 -4.51
CA LEU A 73 1.79 -6.29 -3.19
C LEU A 73 0.61 -6.25 -2.21
N PRO A 74 0.44 -7.27 -1.34
CA PRO A 74 -0.48 -7.20 -0.21
C PRO A 74 -0.02 -6.10 0.76
N SER A 75 -0.82 -5.05 0.82
CA SER A 75 -0.66 -3.91 1.73
C SER A 75 -1.15 -4.25 3.15
N CYS A 76 -0.81 -3.38 4.09
CA CYS A 76 -1.40 -3.32 5.42
C CYS A 76 -2.95 -3.24 5.47
N HIS A 77 -3.64 -2.91 4.37
CA HIS A 77 -5.11 -3.02 4.29
C HIS A 77 -5.64 -4.46 4.09
N TRP A 78 -4.77 -5.44 3.83
CA TRP A 78 -5.12 -6.87 3.76
C TRP A 78 -4.79 -7.64 5.05
N PHE A 79 -4.12 -7.01 6.00
CA PHE A 79 -3.67 -7.68 7.22
C PHE A 79 -4.82 -7.98 8.16
N ASP A 80 -4.77 -9.16 8.79
CA ASP A 80 -5.57 -9.41 9.98
C ASP A 80 -4.91 -8.72 11.18
N TRP A 81 -5.28 -7.45 11.42
CA TRP A 81 -4.75 -6.65 12.52
C TRP A 81 -5.00 -7.25 13.90
N SER A 82 -5.98 -8.13 14.07
CA SER A 82 -6.18 -8.86 15.33
C SER A 82 -5.03 -9.82 15.64
N ARG A 83 -4.33 -10.29 14.59
CA ARG A 83 -3.17 -11.20 14.65
C ARG A 83 -1.84 -10.48 14.44
N VAL A 84 -1.80 -9.45 13.61
CA VAL A 84 -0.57 -8.67 13.35
C VAL A 84 -0.14 -7.88 14.58
N TRP A 85 -1.03 -7.15 15.28
CA TRP A 85 -0.61 -6.35 16.43
C TRP A 85 0.06 -7.17 17.55
N PRO A 86 -0.43 -8.36 17.96
CA PRO A 86 0.27 -9.23 18.91
C PRO A 86 1.63 -9.73 18.42
N GLN A 87 1.78 -10.00 17.12
CA GLN A 87 3.07 -10.43 16.56
C GLN A 87 4.07 -9.27 16.50
N LEU A 88 3.64 -8.06 16.17
CA LEU A 88 4.47 -6.86 16.24
C LEU A 88 4.90 -6.57 17.69
N ALA A 89 3.98 -6.69 18.65
CA ALA A 89 4.27 -6.55 20.08
C ALA A 89 5.32 -7.56 20.58
N ARG A 90 5.35 -8.77 20.00
CA ARG A 90 6.32 -9.82 20.34
C ARG A 90 7.71 -9.56 19.75
N ILE A 91 7.80 -9.24 18.45
CA ILE A 91 9.09 -9.19 17.74
C ILE A 91 9.83 -7.86 17.89
N LEU A 92 9.13 -6.75 18.15
CA LEU A 92 9.76 -5.45 18.33
C LEU A 92 10.45 -5.37 19.69
N ARG A 93 11.68 -4.86 19.71
CA ARG A 93 12.34 -4.51 20.98
C ARG A 93 11.72 -3.25 21.58
N THR A 94 12.00 -3.00 22.87
CA THR A 94 11.68 -1.71 23.52
C THR A 94 12.28 -0.54 22.72
N GLY A 95 11.43 0.44 22.38
CA GLY A 95 11.79 1.57 21.52
C GLY A 95 11.92 1.23 20.02
N GLY A 96 11.49 0.03 19.60
CA GLY A 96 11.33 -0.35 18.20
C GLY A 96 10.09 0.31 17.55
N THR A 97 10.05 0.32 16.22
CA THR A 97 9.04 1.06 15.44
C THR A 97 8.27 0.14 14.50
N ALA A 98 6.95 0.26 14.43
CA ALA A 98 6.13 -0.30 13.35
C ALA A 98 5.59 0.83 12.47
N ALA A 99 6.08 0.94 11.23
CA ALA A 99 5.59 1.90 10.25
C ALA A 99 4.79 1.19 9.15
N ALA A 100 3.68 1.79 8.74
CA ALA A 100 2.88 1.30 7.62
C ALA A 100 2.61 2.45 6.66
N TRP A 101 2.57 2.18 5.35
CA TRP A 101 2.09 3.18 4.41
C TRP A 101 1.31 2.57 3.25
N ALA A 102 0.25 3.27 2.89
CA ALA A 102 -0.63 2.93 1.79
C ALA A 102 -0.71 4.09 0.80
N CYS A 103 -0.48 3.77 -0.46
CA CYS A 103 -0.78 4.65 -1.58
C CYS A 103 -1.97 4.05 -2.36
N PRO A 104 -3.20 4.52 -2.12
CA PRO A 104 -4.43 3.98 -2.71
C PRO A 104 -4.53 4.23 -4.22
N SER A 105 -3.92 5.30 -4.74
CA SER A 105 -3.81 5.56 -6.18
C SER A 105 -2.67 6.52 -6.52
N LEU A 106 -2.35 6.61 -7.82
CA LEU A 106 -1.32 7.49 -8.38
C LEU A 106 -1.74 8.98 -8.40
N TYR A 107 -0.85 9.88 -8.01
CA TYR A 107 -1.05 11.33 -8.03
C TYR A 107 -0.12 12.05 -9.03
N ILE A 108 -0.65 13.01 -9.79
CA ILE A 108 0.05 13.67 -10.92
C ILE A 108 0.20 15.18 -10.67
N ASP A 109 1.44 15.64 -10.45
CA ASP A 109 1.81 17.06 -10.36
C ASP A 109 3.35 17.27 -10.49
N TYR A 110 3.80 18.53 -10.61
CA TYR A 110 5.20 18.96 -10.77
C TYR A 110 5.76 19.74 -9.55
N ARG A 111 7.07 19.52 -9.27
CA ARG A 111 7.96 20.17 -8.28
C ARG A 111 7.98 19.58 -6.86
N SER A 112 9.06 19.88 -6.14
CA SER A 112 9.73 19.02 -5.14
C SER A 112 9.90 19.64 -3.75
N PHE A 113 9.98 18.83 -2.69
CA PHE A 113 11.07 18.70 -1.69
C PHE A 113 10.62 17.82 -0.48
N ALA A 114 11.53 17.46 0.42
CA ALA A 114 11.35 16.50 1.55
C ALA A 114 11.50 17.21 2.93
N TYR A 115 11.58 16.62 4.13
CA TYR A 115 11.88 15.24 4.61
C TYR A 115 11.52 15.13 6.12
N ASN A 116 11.10 13.97 6.68
CA ASN A 116 11.54 13.36 7.99
C ASN A 116 10.52 12.45 8.72
N ASN A 117 11.01 11.75 9.76
CA ASN A 117 10.47 10.50 10.34
C ASN A 117 9.65 10.66 11.65
N THR A 118 8.61 9.83 11.78
CA THR A 118 8.04 9.31 13.05
C THR A 118 7.48 7.89 12.81
N THR A 119 6.85 7.26 13.81
CA THR A 119 6.06 6.01 13.71
C THR A 119 4.74 6.25 12.96
N CYS A 120 4.84 6.67 11.69
CA CYS A 120 3.69 7.09 10.91
C CYS A 120 2.98 5.91 10.25
N ALA A 121 1.66 5.85 10.37
CA ALA A 121 0.82 5.40 9.26
C ALA A 121 0.78 6.53 8.21
N GLN A 122 1.58 6.43 7.12
CA GLN A 122 1.52 7.41 6.02
C GLN A 122 0.46 6.99 5.00
N ILE A 123 -0.59 7.78 4.87
CA ILE A 123 -1.66 7.54 3.89
C ILE A 123 -1.62 8.64 2.83
N TYR A 124 -1.36 8.24 1.59
CA TYR A 124 -1.61 9.10 0.42
C TYR A 124 -3.08 8.94 0.01
N SER A 125 -3.65 9.88 -0.76
CA SER A 125 -5.05 9.78 -1.20
C SER A 125 -5.21 9.95 -2.71
N GLU A 126 -5.85 8.94 -3.31
CA GLU A 126 -6.57 8.82 -4.60
C GLU A 126 -6.12 9.57 -5.87
N PHE A 127 -6.71 9.18 -7.01
CA PHE A 127 -6.23 9.55 -8.35
C PHE A 127 -6.67 10.96 -8.72
N LEU A 128 -5.82 11.94 -8.40
CA LEU A 128 -6.10 13.36 -8.59
C LEU A 128 -5.18 13.94 -9.68
N SER A 129 -5.80 14.57 -10.69
CA SER A 129 -5.09 15.41 -11.66
C SER A 129 -5.19 16.86 -11.21
N LEU A 130 -4.09 17.45 -10.70
CA LEU A 130 -4.10 18.87 -10.33
C LEU A 130 -4.31 19.81 -11.52
N ALA A 131 -3.87 19.39 -12.71
CA ALA A 131 -4.09 20.15 -13.94
C ALA A 131 -5.55 20.08 -14.42
N HIS A 132 -6.25 18.96 -14.13
CA HIS A 132 -7.63 18.73 -14.56
C HIS A 132 -8.50 18.18 -13.42
N PRO A 133 -8.84 18.99 -12.38
CA PRO A 133 -9.59 18.51 -11.22
C PRO A 133 -11.00 17.98 -11.52
N HIS A 134 -11.55 18.32 -12.70
CA HIS A 134 -12.84 17.82 -13.18
C HIS A 134 -12.80 16.35 -13.62
N LEU A 135 -11.62 15.76 -13.84
CA LEU A 135 -11.47 14.34 -14.18
C LEU A 135 -11.52 13.44 -12.94
N THR A 136 -11.18 13.96 -11.75
CA THR A 136 -11.27 13.25 -10.47
C THR A 136 -12.62 12.52 -10.29
N PRO A 137 -13.80 13.17 -10.38
CA PRO A 137 -15.07 12.48 -10.20
C PRO A 137 -15.34 11.41 -11.28
N LEU A 138 -14.83 11.55 -12.50
CA LEU A 138 -14.95 10.51 -13.53
C LEU A 138 -14.13 9.27 -13.19
N ILE A 139 -12.92 9.47 -12.66
CA ILE A 139 -12.00 8.39 -12.28
C ILE A 139 -12.48 7.67 -11.02
N LEU A 140 -13.01 8.40 -10.04
CA LEU A 140 -13.70 7.82 -8.89
C LEU A 140 -14.95 7.06 -9.35
N HIS A 141 -15.77 7.62 -10.22
CA HIS A 141 -16.94 6.91 -10.74
C HIS A 141 -16.56 5.61 -11.47
N TYR A 142 -15.52 5.61 -12.31
CA TYR A 142 -15.02 4.40 -12.95
C TYR A 142 -14.50 3.35 -11.95
N SER A 143 -13.83 3.81 -10.89
CA SER A 143 -13.26 2.95 -9.84
C SER A 143 -14.28 2.45 -8.82
N GLU A 144 -15.41 3.13 -8.62
CA GLU A 144 -16.29 2.90 -7.46
C GLU A 144 -17.76 2.69 -7.81
N SER A 145 -18.15 2.97 -9.07
CA SER A 145 -19.52 2.73 -9.53
C SER A 145 -19.89 1.26 -9.41
N HIS A 146 -21.13 1.06 -8.96
CA HIS A 146 -21.76 -0.24 -8.84
C HIS A 146 -22.61 -0.57 -10.08
N ASP A 147 -22.51 0.17 -11.19
CA ASP A 147 -23.05 -0.26 -12.48
C ASP A 147 -22.07 -1.22 -13.16
N THR A 148 -22.56 -2.39 -13.59
CA THR A 148 -21.78 -3.51 -14.12
C THR A 148 -21.43 -3.39 -15.60
N THR A 149 -21.95 -2.40 -16.32
CA THR A 149 -21.86 -2.35 -17.78
C THR A 149 -20.61 -1.64 -18.32
N SER A 150 -20.07 -0.67 -17.57
CA SER A 150 -18.98 0.21 -18.03
C SER A 150 -17.94 0.56 -16.96
N PHE A 151 -18.05 -0.02 -15.77
CA PHE A 151 -17.22 0.35 -14.61
C PHE A 151 -16.75 -0.89 -13.85
N ILE A 152 -15.66 -0.73 -13.09
CA ILE A 152 -14.96 -1.86 -12.44
C ILE A 152 -15.14 -1.90 -10.92
N GLY A 153 -15.97 -1.02 -10.33
CA GLY A 153 -16.06 -0.85 -8.88
C GLY A 153 -16.50 -2.10 -8.10
N ARG A 154 -17.42 -2.91 -8.64
CA ARG A 154 -17.84 -4.18 -8.01
C ARG A 154 -16.75 -5.25 -7.97
N TYR A 155 -15.68 -5.08 -8.74
CA TYR A 155 -14.62 -6.08 -8.92
C TYR A 155 -13.42 -5.85 -8.00
N TRP A 156 -13.43 -4.75 -7.24
CA TRP A 156 -12.49 -4.57 -6.13
C TRP A 156 -12.77 -5.59 -5.03
N GLN A 157 -11.74 -6.34 -4.66
CA GLN A 157 -11.80 -7.26 -3.54
C GLN A 157 -12.00 -6.51 -2.22
N GLN A 158 -12.81 -7.10 -1.33
CA GLN A 158 -13.18 -6.54 -0.04
C GLN A 158 -12.76 -7.47 1.10
N PRO A 159 -12.53 -6.97 2.34
CA PRO A 159 -12.69 -5.59 2.80
C PRO A 159 -11.52 -4.65 2.45
N GLY A 160 -10.44 -5.15 1.83
CA GLY A 160 -9.20 -4.41 1.65
C GLY A 160 -9.34 -3.09 0.88
N ARG A 161 -10.16 -3.03 -0.18
CA ARG A 161 -10.41 -1.76 -0.90
C ARG A 161 -11.11 -0.73 -0.01
N ASN A 162 -12.10 -1.12 0.81
CA ASN A 162 -12.77 -0.19 1.69
C ASN A 162 -11.83 0.38 2.76
N ILE A 163 -11.02 -0.47 3.40
CA ILE A 163 -10.02 -0.03 4.40
C ILE A 163 -9.00 0.94 3.75
N LEU A 164 -8.63 0.68 2.49
CA LEU A 164 -7.72 1.52 1.71
C LEU A 164 -8.31 2.89 1.36
N SER A 165 -9.53 2.96 0.80
CA SER A 165 -10.19 4.23 0.45
C SER A 165 -10.64 5.01 1.68
N ARG A 166 -10.93 4.34 2.80
CA ARG A 166 -11.18 4.97 4.11
C ARG A 166 -9.89 5.34 4.84
N HIS A 167 -8.80 5.56 4.11
CA HIS A 167 -7.55 6.10 4.62
C HIS A 167 -6.95 5.31 5.80
N LEU A 168 -7.13 3.98 5.83
CA LEU A 168 -6.76 3.10 6.94
C LEU A 168 -7.39 3.48 8.30
N LEU A 169 -8.46 4.29 8.33
CA LEU A 169 -9.18 4.66 9.56
C LEU A 169 -9.79 3.44 10.26
N ASP A 170 -10.10 2.39 9.50
CA ASP A 170 -10.62 1.12 10.01
C ASP A 170 -9.55 0.23 10.65
N VAL A 171 -8.27 0.63 10.63
CA VAL A 171 -7.19 -0.08 11.34
C VAL A 171 -7.31 0.21 12.85
N PRO A 172 -7.50 -0.84 13.69
CA PRO A 172 -7.77 -0.68 15.11
C PRO A 172 -6.51 -0.26 15.88
N GLU A 173 -6.71 0.42 17.02
CA GLU A 173 -5.61 0.79 17.92
C GLU A 173 -4.86 -0.45 18.42
N PRO A 174 -3.50 -0.48 18.32
CA PRO A 174 -2.69 -1.61 18.76
C PRO A 174 -2.91 -1.97 20.22
N SER A 175 -3.01 -0.96 21.09
CA SER A 175 -3.19 -1.10 22.54
C SER A 175 -4.48 -1.85 22.90
N SER A 176 -5.58 -1.59 22.18
CA SER A 176 -6.87 -2.27 22.37
C SER A 176 -6.80 -3.75 21.98
N ILE A 177 -6.20 -4.03 20.83
CA ILE A 177 -6.05 -5.40 20.31
C ILE A 177 -5.11 -6.23 21.18
N VAL A 178 -3.92 -5.71 21.51
CA VAL A 178 -2.93 -6.42 22.34
C VAL A 178 -3.50 -6.69 23.74
N ALA A 179 -4.14 -5.71 24.38
CA ALA A 179 -4.76 -5.92 25.70
C ALA A 179 -5.88 -6.97 25.67
N THR A 180 -6.64 -7.07 24.59
CA THR A 180 -7.73 -8.05 24.43
C THR A 180 -7.21 -9.45 24.10
N THR A 181 -6.09 -9.57 23.40
CA THR A 181 -5.56 -10.86 22.88
C THR A 181 -4.48 -11.48 23.75
N THR A 182 -3.63 -10.68 24.40
CA THR A 182 -2.52 -11.16 25.25
C THR A 182 -2.65 -10.74 26.72
N GLY A 183 -3.54 -9.79 27.04
CA GLY A 183 -3.66 -9.20 28.36
C GLY A 183 -2.61 -8.12 28.68
N ALA A 184 -1.61 -7.94 27.81
CA ALA A 184 -0.55 -6.95 28.01
C ALA A 184 -1.06 -5.51 27.76
N ARG A 185 -0.55 -4.55 28.54
CA ARG A 185 -0.91 -3.13 28.47
C ARG A 185 0.34 -2.28 28.24
N GLU A 186 0.14 -1.07 27.72
CA GLU A 186 1.20 -0.05 27.57
C GLU A 186 2.39 -0.52 26.69
N ILE A 187 2.18 -1.52 25.83
CA ILE A 187 3.17 -2.05 24.88
C ILE A 187 3.46 -1.08 23.72
N PHE A 188 2.43 -0.33 23.30
CA PHE A 188 2.53 0.64 22.21
C PHE A 188 2.04 2.01 22.68
N GLU A 189 2.71 3.06 22.21
CA GLU A 189 2.17 4.42 22.20
C GLU A 189 0.92 4.50 21.29
N PRO A 190 0.05 5.51 21.46
CA PRO A 190 -1.12 5.69 20.59
C PRO A 190 -0.76 5.77 19.10
N LEU A 191 -1.57 5.17 18.22
CA LEU A 191 -1.23 5.07 16.80
C LEU A 191 -1.30 6.42 16.07
N GLU A 192 -0.13 6.95 15.71
CA GLU A 192 -0.01 8.16 14.90
C GLU A 192 -0.39 7.89 13.44
N ARG A 193 -1.36 8.65 12.93
CA ARG A 193 -1.82 8.63 11.53
C ARG A 193 -1.51 9.98 10.90
N ILE A 194 -0.86 9.96 9.73
CA ILE A 194 -0.48 11.15 8.98
C ILE A 194 -0.96 11.00 7.54
N TYR A 195 -1.79 11.95 7.11
CA TYR A 195 -2.43 11.96 5.80
C TYR A 195 -1.71 12.94 4.87
N PHE A 196 -1.43 12.53 3.65
CA PHE A 196 -0.82 13.37 2.62
C PHE A 196 -1.85 13.64 1.52
N THR A 197 -2.61 14.72 1.70
CA THR A 197 -3.73 15.07 0.82
C THR A 197 -3.89 16.59 0.61
N GLY A 198 -4.72 16.96 -0.37
CA GLY A 198 -5.19 18.32 -0.61
C GLY A 198 -6.52 18.56 0.09
N SER A 199 -7.23 19.63 -0.29
CA SER A 199 -8.51 20.04 0.31
C SER A 199 -9.71 19.17 -0.08
N TYR A 200 -9.51 17.88 -0.39
CA TYR A 200 -10.51 17.00 -0.99
C TYR A 200 -11.22 16.09 0.03
N PHE A 201 -10.58 15.84 1.17
CA PHE A 201 -11.10 15.02 2.27
C PHE A 201 -11.23 15.88 3.55
N PRO A 202 -12.21 16.81 3.62
CA PRO A 202 -12.39 17.73 4.74
C PRO A 202 -12.73 17.03 6.07
N GLU A 203 -13.10 15.76 6.04
CA GLU A 203 -13.34 14.90 7.19
C GLU A 203 -12.05 14.43 7.89
N LEU A 204 -10.89 14.52 7.24
CA LEU A 204 -9.61 14.14 7.84
C LEU A 204 -9.10 15.22 8.83
N PRO A 205 -8.48 14.85 9.97
CA PRO A 205 -8.03 15.81 10.96
C PRO A 205 -6.98 16.78 10.38
N PRO A 206 -7.21 18.12 10.37
CA PRO A 206 -6.27 19.06 9.77
C PRO A 206 -4.89 19.06 10.43
N SER A 207 -4.81 18.78 11.74
CA SER A 207 -3.55 18.66 12.49
C SER A 207 -2.70 17.44 12.09
N GLN A 208 -3.30 16.43 11.45
CA GLN A 208 -2.65 15.22 10.95
C GLN A 208 -2.51 15.22 9.42
N THR A 209 -2.96 16.30 8.76
CA THR A 209 -3.00 16.39 7.29
C THR A 209 -1.88 17.30 6.78
N LEU A 210 -0.98 16.72 5.99
CA LEU A 210 0.17 17.38 5.41
C LEU A 210 0.02 17.53 3.89
N PRO A 211 0.70 18.51 3.26
CA PRO A 211 0.68 18.69 1.81
C PRO A 211 1.23 17.47 1.06
N ILE A 212 0.67 17.21 -0.13
CA ILE A 212 0.99 16.01 -0.92
C ILE A 212 2.47 15.97 -1.34
N LEU A 213 3.17 14.94 -0.86
CA LEU A 213 4.59 14.68 -1.16
C LEU A 213 4.81 13.83 -2.41
N MET A 214 4.05 12.74 -2.59
CA MET A 214 4.19 11.85 -3.74
C MET A 214 3.56 12.47 -4.99
N ARG A 215 4.38 12.80 -5.98
CA ARG A 215 3.97 13.37 -7.26
C ARG A 215 4.72 12.68 -8.39
N LYS A 216 4.05 12.35 -9.49
CA LYS A 216 4.68 11.75 -10.67
C LYS A 216 4.14 12.36 -11.96
N THR A 217 5.01 12.95 -12.77
CA THR A 217 4.71 13.26 -14.17
C THR A 217 4.49 11.96 -14.95
N THR A 218 3.44 11.89 -15.75
CA THR A 218 3.06 10.70 -16.50
C THR A 218 2.34 11.12 -17.79
N THR A 219 2.43 10.33 -18.86
CA THR A 219 1.70 10.57 -20.11
C THR A 219 0.29 9.99 -20.06
N TRP A 220 -0.58 10.39 -20.98
CA TRP A 220 -1.90 9.74 -21.16
C TRP A 220 -1.78 8.23 -21.39
N SER A 221 -0.80 7.78 -22.17
CA SER A 221 -0.53 6.35 -22.37
C SER A 221 -0.10 5.64 -21.09
N ASP A 222 0.63 6.32 -20.19
CA ASP A 222 0.97 5.77 -18.87
C ASP A 222 -0.25 5.65 -17.94
N ILE A 223 -1.26 6.52 -18.08
CA ILE A 223 -2.53 6.41 -17.34
C ILE A 223 -3.24 5.12 -17.78
N LEU A 224 -3.38 4.88 -19.08
CA LEU A 224 -3.93 3.64 -19.62
C LEU A 224 -3.12 2.41 -19.16
N ALA A 225 -1.79 2.50 -19.18
CA ALA A 225 -0.92 1.43 -18.68
C ALA A 225 -1.10 1.20 -17.17
N TYR A 226 -1.37 2.24 -16.38
CA TYR A 226 -1.63 2.13 -14.94
C TYR A 226 -2.99 1.51 -14.64
N LEU A 227 -4.07 1.93 -15.31
CA LEU A 227 -5.41 1.31 -15.21
C LEU A 227 -5.33 -0.20 -15.50
N ARG A 228 -4.50 -0.59 -16.47
CA ARG A 228 -4.20 -1.99 -16.81
C ARG A 228 -3.48 -2.80 -15.73
N THR A 229 -3.08 -2.19 -14.62
CA THR A 229 -2.50 -2.89 -13.45
C THR A 229 -3.48 -3.06 -12.28
N TRP A 230 -4.72 -2.59 -12.41
CA TRP A 230 -5.70 -2.66 -11.32
C TRP A 230 -6.29 -4.07 -11.21
N SER A 231 -6.28 -4.64 -10.01
CA SER A 231 -6.82 -5.99 -9.75
C SER A 231 -8.31 -6.10 -10.10
N ALA A 232 -9.10 -5.05 -9.87
CA ALA A 232 -10.50 -5.00 -10.29
C ALA A 232 -10.70 -5.12 -11.80
N LEU A 233 -9.82 -4.53 -12.63
CA LEU A 233 -9.89 -4.68 -14.07
C LEU A 233 -9.52 -6.11 -14.53
N HIS A 234 -8.57 -6.75 -13.85
CA HIS A 234 -8.25 -8.16 -14.10
C HIS A 234 -9.45 -9.06 -13.79
N ALA A 235 -10.06 -8.91 -12.61
CA ALA A 235 -11.26 -9.66 -12.22
C ALA A 235 -12.47 -9.38 -13.13
N PHE A 236 -12.67 -8.12 -13.57
CA PHE A 236 -13.69 -7.77 -14.56
C PHE A 236 -13.48 -8.56 -15.86
N ARG A 237 -12.26 -8.58 -16.41
CA ARG A 237 -11.95 -9.27 -17.68
C ARG A 237 -12.07 -10.79 -17.61
N GLU A 238 -11.85 -11.39 -16.45
CA GLU A 238 -12.06 -12.83 -16.23
C GLU A 238 -13.55 -13.19 -16.26
N MET A 239 -14.43 -12.31 -15.77
CA MET A 239 -15.89 -12.49 -15.81
C MET A 239 -16.54 -11.98 -17.10
N HIS A 240 -15.91 -11.05 -17.81
CA HIS A 240 -16.39 -10.41 -19.04
C HIS A 240 -15.40 -10.53 -20.21
N PRO A 241 -15.00 -11.75 -20.63
CA PRO A 241 -14.07 -11.95 -21.75
C PRO A 241 -14.62 -11.44 -23.09
N GLU A 242 -15.94 -11.25 -23.21
CA GLU A 242 -16.60 -10.63 -24.37
C GLU A 242 -16.27 -9.15 -24.54
N ASP A 243 -15.98 -8.42 -23.45
CA ASP A 243 -15.67 -6.98 -23.49
C ASP A 243 -14.39 -6.68 -24.29
N ALA A 244 -13.45 -7.63 -24.32
CA ALA A 244 -12.25 -7.57 -25.15
C ALA A 244 -12.53 -7.53 -26.67
N LYS A 245 -13.76 -7.82 -27.10
CA LYS A 245 -14.22 -7.78 -28.50
C LYS A 245 -15.15 -6.59 -28.79
N ASN A 246 -15.35 -5.68 -27.82
CA ASN A 246 -16.19 -4.50 -28.02
C ASN A 246 -15.60 -3.60 -29.14
N PRO A 247 -16.40 -3.14 -30.13
CA PRO A 247 -15.92 -2.30 -31.23
C PRO A 247 -15.25 -0.99 -30.80
N GLU A 248 -15.61 -0.43 -29.64
CA GLU A 248 -15.02 0.80 -29.09
C GLU A 248 -13.75 0.53 -28.25
N GLY A 249 -13.30 -0.73 -28.20
CA GLY A 249 -12.23 -1.21 -27.34
C GLY A 249 -12.73 -1.72 -25.97
N PRO A 250 -11.87 -2.37 -25.19
CA PRO A 250 -12.20 -2.87 -23.85
C PRO A 250 -12.48 -1.72 -22.87
N VAL A 251 -13.09 -2.04 -21.72
CA VAL A 251 -13.65 -1.07 -20.78
C VAL A 251 -12.66 0.00 -20.33
N GLU A 252 -11.38 -0.35 -20.13
CA GLU A 252 -10.38 0.62 -19.70
C GLU A 252 -9.93 1.56 -20.83
N VAL A 253 -10.08 1.15 -22.10
CA VAL A 253 -9.85 1.99 -23.29
C VAL A 253 -11.05 2.92 -23.51
N ARG A 254 -12.28 2.43 -23.38
CA ARG A 254 -13.49 3.27 -23.48
C ARG A 254 -13.47 4.36 -22.41
N PHE A 255 -13.14 4.00 -21.18
CA PHE A 255 -12.96 4.96 -20.09
C PHE A 255 -11.80 5.94 -20.37
N TRP A 256 -10.64 5.46 -20.78
CA TRP A 256 -9.49 6.32 -21.09
C TRP A 256 -9.77 7.31 -22.23
N ASN A 257 -10.56 6.92 -23.25
CA ASN A 257 -11.03 7.80 -24.33
C ASN A 257 -12.04 8.88 -23.85
N SER A 258 -12.54 8.80 -22.62
CA SER A 258 -13.50 9.75 -22.03
C SER A 258 -12.86 10.79 -21.08
N LEU A 259 -11.53 10.73 -20.91
CA LEU A 259 -10.72 11.65 -20.08
C LEU A 259 -10.13 12.81 -20.90
#